data_AF-A0A4W6F2S8-F1
#
_entry.id   AF-A0A4W6F2S8-F1
#
_cell.length_a   1.000
_cell.length_b   1.000
_cell.length_c   1.000
_cell.angle_alpha   90.00
_cell.angle_beta   90.00
_cell.angle_gamma   90.00
#
_symmetry.space_group_name_H-M   'P 1'
#
loop_
_entity.id
_entity.type
_entity.pdbx_description
1 polymer ?
#
loop_
_entity_poly.entity_id
_entity_poly.type
_entity_poly.pdbx_seq_one_letter_code
_entity_poly.pdbx_strand_id
1 'polypeptide(L)'
;MYVLQGYESQRDSHSVNVPDHDMTFQSLSELLQQSVTPHVASVQAKECGALKHLMKRVLERLMDTVVTVDDEEEEGEEAEQTEQTILSSLCVFRNSSTGTPGKKRSSPAKDEQQQPPVVIIFKDLEAFNPRVLQDFILICSRYIERLPLMFIFGIATAPSTIQHMLPHSVSSLLCIELFQSLSCTQHLATVIDKLILTPKFPFKLNGKAMQVLISIFLYHDFSVRNFIKGIQLALLEHFHSQPLSVLCCRKKEALLHMTQLSHRDVERIRQLLSFKRYVEKQEQQEQVNLLKDDNHLKEVCQRLIKDLNKYHKNYYPVLRCLHTLTSSLPRYPLGKQIRELHLICLEKNVWENEDYQTAMKLLRMLAKDELITLLQRCAETLQSVKSKKMKNALVQLEDFTSPVKNLQKKTDLFQLQKTLLEMNETRRSKKLSPFEVLRNEALDFIDGLVRSYLSPPESQTLNEVCYYSSSATVRRHLNATPRTSIQAALSSPYYYLQNDNLKTEDGSVSNAAPDICIAYKLHLECGRLINLYDWLEAYATVVSAAEGNDPDSDNFGKVDEVKHARFIQAVSELEFLGFIKSTKQKTDHVARLTWGGC
;
A
#
# COMPACT_ATOMS: atom_id res chain seq x y z
N MET A 1 26.21 20.32 -2.30
CA MET A 1 25.21 19.89 -3.31
C MET A 1 24.71 18.52 -2.90
N TYR A 2 23.40 18.29 -2.94
CA TYR A 2 22.74 17.21 -2.19
C TYR A 2 21.95 16.28 -3.12
N VAL A 3 22.35 15.02 -3.21
CA VAL A 3 21.66 13.96 -3.94
C VAL A 3 20.71 13.24 -3.01
N LEU A 4 19.41 13.43 -3.19
CA LEU A 4 18.39 12.71 -2.45
C LEU A 4 18.14 11.34 -3.10
N GLN A 5 18.84 10.34 -2.56
CA GLN A 5 18.66 8.94 -2.86
C GLN A 5 17.43 8.39 -2.11
N GLY A 6 16.49 7.78 -2.84
CA GLY A 6 15.56 6.84 -2.23
C GLY A 6 16.12 5.43 -2.37
N TYR A 7 16.86 4.89 -1.37
CA TYR A 7 16.98 3.42 -1.25
C TYR A 7 17.54 2.87 0.08
N GLU A 8 17.01 1.69 0.44
CA GLU A 8 17.29 0.81 1.57
C GLU A 8 18.45 -0.18 1.29
N SER A 9 19.22 -0.55 2.31
CA SER A 9 20.33 -1.51 2.19
C SER A 9 19.84 -2.94 1.92
N GLN A 10 20.48 -3.61 0.95
CA GLN A 10 20.59 -5.07 0.77
C GLN A 10 19.36 -5.93 1.14
N ARG A 11 18.39 -6.08 0.22
CA ARG A 11 17.94 -7.39 -0.32
C ARG A 11 16.68 -7.35 -1.19
N ASP A 12 15.92 -6.26 -1.24
CA ASP A 12 14.72 -6.20 -2.08
C ASP A 12 14.79 -5.03 -3.08
N SER A 13 15.18 -5.38 -4.30
CA SER A 13 15.34 -4.50 -5.46
C SER A 13 14.01 -4.11 -6.11
N HIS A 14 13.05 -3.56 -5.35
CA HIS A 14 11.88 -2.86 -5.88
C HIS A 14 11.58 -1.56 -5.12
N SER A 15 12.27 -0.46 -5.44
CA SER A 15 11.76 0.89 -5.22
C SER A 15 11.57 1.49 -6.59
N VAL A 16 10.31 1.42 -7.02
CA VAL A 16 9.81 2.12 -8.18
C VAL A 16 8.56 2.77 -7.65
N ASN A 17 8.67 4.00 -7.12
CA ASN A 17 7.47 4.76 -6.87
C ASN A 17 7.59 6.28 -7.06
N VAL A 18 7.78 6.62 -8.32
CA VAL A 18 7.65 7.96 -8.92
C VAL A 18 6.46 8.80 -8.39
N PRO A 19 5.22 8.29 -8.24
CA PRO A 19 4.07 9.16 -7.93
C PRO A 19 3.97 9.66 -6.48
N ASP A 20 4.52 8.93 -5.50
CA ASP A 20 4.48 9.37 -4.10
C ASP A 20 5.61 10.39 -3.83
N HIS A 21 6.70 10.33 -4.60
CA HIS A 21 7.80 11.28 -4.52
C HIS A 21 7.43 12.69 -4.97
N ASP A 22 6.45 12.85 -5.86
CA ASP A 22 5.97 14.17 -6.29
C ASP A 22 5.53 15.06 -5.12
N MET A 23 4.76 14.51 -4.18
CA MET A 23 4.31 15.23 -2.98
C MET A 23 5.49 15.57 -2.04
N THR A 24 6.48 14.66 -1.96
CA THR A 24 7.68 14.90 -1.15
C THR A 24 8.53 16.01 -1.75
N PHE A 25 8.70 16.05 -3.08
CA PHE A 25 9.43 17.11 -3.77
C PHE A 25 8.71 18.45 -3.75
N GLN A 26 7.36 18.45 -3.78
CA GLN A 26 6.58 19.67 -3.55
C GLN A 26 6.81 20.22 -2.14
N SER A 27 6.65 19.38 -1.12
CA SER A 27 6.89 19.77 0.27
C SER A 27 8.34 20.24 0.49
N LEU A 28 9.31 19.56 -0.13
CA LEU A 28 10.72 19.97 -0.10
C LEU A 28 10.93 21.32 -0.77
N SER A 29 10.32 21.56 -1.93
CA SER A 29 10.40 22.84 -2.63
C SER A 29 9.86 23.98 -1.78
N GLU A 30 8.69 23.79 -1.15
CA GLU A 30 8.09 24.78 -0.25
C GLU A 30 8.97 25.06 0.98
N LEU A 31 9.54 24.01 1.60
CA LEU A 31 10.44 24.16 2.74
C LEU A 31 11.74 24.87 2.36
N LEU A 32 12.32 24.57 1.20
CA LEU A 32 13.53 25.23 0.70
C LEU A 32 13.28 26.70 0.35
N GLN A 33 12.12 27.00 -0.23
CA GLN A 33 11.68 28.37 -0.52
C GLN A 33 11.53 29.22 0.75
N GLN A 34 11.04 28.61 1.84
CA GLN A 34 10.84 29.29 3.11
C GLN A 34 12.11 29.44 3.95
N SER A 35 13.00 28.44 3.92
CA SER A 35 14.12 28.34 4.88
C SER A 35 15.50 28.67 4.30
N VAL A 36 15.72 28.46 2.99
CA VAL A 36 17.05 28.55 2.38
C VAL A 36 17.09 29.63 1.32
N THR A 37 16.27 29.52 0.27
CA THR A 37 16.36 30.36 -0.92
C THR A 37 15.02 30.53 -1.60
N PRO A 38 14.61 31.75 -2.01
CA PRO A 38 13.38 31.93 -2.79
C PRO A 38 13.46 31.35 -4.22
N HIS A 39 14.65 31.01 -4.70
CA HIS A 39 14.93 30.57 -6.07
C HIS A 39 15.01 29.04 -6.17
N VAL A 40 13.86 28.36 -6.17
CA VAL A 40 13.78 26.90 -6.30
C VAL A 40 12.97 26.53 -7.54
N ALA A 41 13.55 25.76 -8.46
CA ALA A 41 12.88 25.25 -9.65
C ALA A 41 12.82 23.72 -9.64
N SER A 42 11.61 23.16 -9.77
CA SER A 42 11.42 21.70 -9.92
C SER A 42 11.11 21.34 -11.37
N VAL A 43 11.81 20.36 -11.93
CA VAL A 43 11.72 19.97 -13.34
C VAL A 43 11.41 18.48 -13.48
N GLN A 44 10.58 18.15 -14.47
CA GLN A 44 10.22 16.78 -14.86
C GLN A 44 10.81 16.41 -16.24
N ALA A 45 11.20 15.15 -16.40
CA ALA A 45 11.82 14.66 -17.63
C ALA A 45 10.89 14.78 -18.86
N LYS A 46 9.57 14.57 -18.66
CA LYS A 46 8.56 14.64 -19.72
C LYS A 46 8.51 16.00 -20.43
N GLU A 47 8.90 17.06 -19.72
CA GLU A 47 8.86 18.43 -20.23
C GLU A 47 10.20 18.86 -20.86
N CYS A 48 11.23 18.00 -20.80
CA CYS A 48 12.62 18.35 -21.09
C CYS A 48 13.25 17.43 -22.14
N GLY A 49 12.62 17.33 -23.32
CA GLY A 49 13.14 16.52 -24.42
C GLY A 49 14.42 17.06 -25.08
N ALA A 50 14.61 18.38 -25.06
CA ALA A 50 15.81 19.05 -25.58
C ALA A 50 16.32 20.12 -24.60
N LEU A 51 17.58 20.53 -24.77
CA LEU A 51 18.26 21.48 -23.90
C LEU A 51 17.55 22.85 -23.83
N LYS A 52 17.08 23.38 -24.98
CA LYS A 52 16.28 24.62 -25.04
C LYS A 52 15.07 24.57 -24.11
N HIS A 53 14.33 23.46 -24.10
CA HIS A 53 13.16 23.26 -23.26
C HIS A 53 13.51 23.20 -21.78
N LEU A 54 14.59 22.49 -21.43
CA LEU A 54 15.08 22.41 -20.05
C LEU A 54 15.47 23.80 -19.51
N MET A 55 16.24 24.56 -20.29
CA MET A 55 16.67 25.90 -19.91
C MET A 55 15.48 26.87 -19.78
N LYS A 56 14.55 26.85 -20.74
CA LYS A 56 13.31 27.65 -20.71
C LYS A 56 12.50 27.36 -19.45
N ARG A 57 12.27 26.08 -19.12
CA ARG A 57 11.50 25.68 -17.94
C ARG A 57 12.18 26.06 -16.63
N VAL A 58 13.50 25.93 -16.53
CA VAL A 58 14.23 26.41 -15.36
C VAL A 58 14.06 27.92 -15.19
N LEU A 59 14.12 28.70 -16.28
CA LEU A 59 13.92 30.15 -16.23
C LEU A 59 12.51 30.53 -15.76
N GLU A 60 11.50 29.96 -16.41
CA GLU A 60 10.08 30.22 -16.10
C GLU A 60 9.78 29.97 -14.63
N ARG A 61 10.35 28.89 -14.06
CA ARG A 61 10.13 28.49 -12.67
C ARG A 61 10.92 29.33 -11.67
N LEU A 62 12.03 29.95 -12.08
CA LEU A 62 12.83 30.83 -11.22
C LEU A 62 12.34 32.29 -11.26
N MET A 63 11.76 32.71 -12.37
CA MET A 63 11.30 34.09 -12.59
C MET A 63 9.79 34.28 -12.36
N ASP A 64 9.05 33.19 -12.14
CA ASP A 64 7.58 33.17 -11.93
C ASP A 64 6.80 33.97 -13.01
N THR A 65 7.38 34.04 -14.21
CA THR A 65 6.87 34.76 -15.38
C THR A 65 6.98 33.86 -16.60
N VAL A 66 5.93 33.84 -17.43
CA VAL A 66 5.88 33.04 -18.67
C VAL A 66 6.91 33.60 -19.65
N VAL A 67 7.97 32.84 -19.90
CA VAL A 67 8.99 33.18 -20.90
C VAL A 67 8.50 32.65 -22.24
N THR A 68 7.80 33.50 -23.01
CA THR A 68 7.47 33.18 -24.40
C THR A 68 8.76 33.25 -25.22
N VAL A 69 9.35 32.10 -25.50
CA VAL A 69 10.30 31.96 -26.61
C VAL A 69 9.46 31.46 -27.77
N ASP A 70 9.31 32.29 -28.80
CA ASP A 70 8.58 31.95 -30.01
C ASP A 70 9.17 30.67 -30.62
N ASP A 71 8.28 29.71 -30.90
CA ASP A 71 8.57 28.44 -31.56
C ASP A 71 8.46 28.63 -33.07
N GLU A 72 9.20 29.59 -33.63
CA GLU A 72 9.45 29.59 -35.08
C GLU A 72 10.66 28.69 -35.34
N GLU A 73 10.38 27.58 -36.03
CA GLU A 73 11.35 26.66 -36.59
C GLU A 73 12.15 27.39 -37.68
N GLU A 74 13.20 28.13 -37.32
CA GLU A 74 14.23 28.53 -38.28
C GLU A 74 15.41 27.54 -38.19
N GLU A 75 15.52 26.74 -39.26
CA GLU A 75 16.63 25.83 -39.50
C GLU A 75 17.93 26.62 -39.71
N GLY A 76 18.95 26.27 -38.93
CA GLY A 76 20.35 26.53 -39.25
C GLY A 76 20.92 27.83 -38.67
N GLU A 77 21.95 27.69 -37.85
CA GLU A 77 22.92 28.73 -37.43
C GLU A 77 22.63 29.57 -36.15
N GLU A 78 21.41 29.64 -35.61
CA GLU A 78 21.13 30.45 -34.39
C GLU A 78 21.10 29.70 -33.04
N ALA A 79 21.32 28.38 -33.02
CA ALA A 79 21.24 27.58 -31.79
C ALA A 79 22.28 27.97 -30.72
N GLU A 80 23.50 28.36 -31.11
CA GLU A 80 24.58 28.70 -30.16
C GLU A 80 24.38 30.07 -29.47
N GLN A 81 23.71 31.03 -30.12
CA GLN A 81 23.49 32.37 -29.56
C GLN A 81 22.32 32.36 -28.54
N THR A 82 21.27 31.59 -28.84
CA THR A 82 20.08 31.50 -27.98
C THR A 82 20.40 30.87 -26.62
N GLU A 83 21.29 29.87 -26.56
CA GLU A 83 21.72 29.22 -25.30
C GLU A 83 22.53 30.15 -24.39
N GLN A 84 23.36 31.04 -24.96
CA GLN A 84 24.11 32.05 -24.19
C GLN A 84 23.21 33.19 -23.67
N THR A 85 22.12 33.49 -24.37
CA THR A 85 21.21 34.61 -24.02
C THR A 85 20.35 34.30 -22.80
N ILE A 86 20.06 33.02 -22.54
CA ILE A 86 19.11 32.60 -21.50
C ILE A 86 19.75 32.61 -20.09
N LEU A 87 20.96 32.05 -19.93
CA LEU A 87 21.68 32.11 -18.65
C LEU A 87 22.28 33.50 -18.37
N SER A 88 22.65 34.24 -19.41
CA SER A 88 22.96 35.66 -19.26
C SER A 88 21.72 36.46 -18.84
N SER A 89 20.51 36.12 -19.33
CA SER A 89 19.25 36.70 -18.84
C SER A 89 18.97 36.38 -17.37
N LEU A 90 19.27 35.16 -16.87
CA LEU A 90 19.23 34.88 -15.42
C LEU A 90 20.24 35.71 -14.63
N CYS A 91 21.47 35.86 -15.14
CA CYS A 91 22.47 36.71 -14.50
C CYS A 91 22.02 38.19 -14.48
N VAL A 92 21.41 38.68 -15.56
CA VAL A 92 20.89 40.05 -15.69
C VAL A 92 19.64 40.26 -14.82
N PHE A 93 18.73 39.29 -14.76
CA PHE A 93 17.58 39.31 -13.86
C PHE A 93 18.01 39.33 -12.39
N ARG A 94 19.02 38.55 -12.02
CA ARG A 94 19.59 38.54 -10.67
C ARG A 94 20.34 39.83 -10.32
N ASN A 95 21.02 40.44 -11.28
CA ASN A 95 21.66 41.74 -11.12
C ASN A 95 20.64 42.90 -11.02
N SER A 96 19.43 42.74 -11.58
CA SER A 96 18.36 43.74 -11.47
C SER A 96 17.51 43.58 -10.21
N SER A 97 17.28 42.36 -9.71
CA SER A 97 16.57 42.13 -8.44
C SER A 97 17.38 42.49 -7.18
N THR A 98 18.70 42.63 -7.30
CA THR A 98 19.59 43.17 -6.25
C THR A 98 19.74 44.70 -6.29
N GLY A 99 19.24 45.35 -7.34
CA GLY A 99 19.31 46.81 -7.51
C GLY A 99 18.00 47.51 -7.15
N THR A 100 17.87 48.04 -5.92
CA THR A 100 16.90 49.11 -5.67
C THR A 100 17.42 50.42 -6.26
N PRO A 101 16.61 51.19 -7.01
CA PRO A 101 17.06 52.45 -7.62
C PRO A 101 16.99 53.57 -6.58
N GLY A 102 18.12 53.86 -5.92
CA GLY A 102 18.11 54.92 -4.90
C GLY A 102 19.48 55.37 -4.39
N LYS A 103 20.00 56.43 -5.02
CA LYS A 103 20.99 57.41 -4.52
C LYS A 103 22.47 56.98 -4.43
N LYS A 104 23.25 57.63 -5.30
CA LYS A 104 24.69 57.91 -5.19
C LYS A 104 25.13 58.19 -3.74
N ARG A 105 26.00 57.34 -3.19
CA ARG A 105 27.06 57.73 -2.26
C ARG A 105 28.16 56.66 -2.19
N SER A 106 29.38 57.16 -2.13
CA SER A 106 30.65 56.46 -2.15
C SER A 106 30.98 55.75 -0.82
N SER A 107 31.34 54.46 -0.88
CA SER A 107 32.30 53.82 0.04
C SER A 107 32.68 52.43 -0.49
N PRO A 108 33.98 52.03 -0.46
CA PRO A 108 34.40 50.67 -0.72
C PRO A 108 34.45 49.91 0.62
N ALA A 109 33.48 49.02 0.85
CA ALA A 109 33.56 48.06 1.93
C ALA A 109 32.89 46.76 1.47
N LYS A 110 33.71 45.72 1.36
CA LYS A 110 33.30 44.33 1.13
C LYS A 110 32.48 43.86 2.33
N ASP A 111 31.17 43.80 2.18
CA ASP A 111 30.36 42.77 2.84
C ASP A 111 29.92 41.82 1.72
N GLU A 112 30.54 40.64 1.67
CA GLU A 112 30.07 39.51 0.87
C GLU A 112 28.71 39.07 1.44
N GLN A 113 27.65 39.75 1.02
CA GLN A 113 26.28 39.24 1.16
C GLN A 113 26.23 37.94 0.35
N GLN A 114 26.41 36.81 1.04
CA GLN A 114 26.33 35.47 0.48
C GLN A 114 25.05 35.37 -0.36
N GLN A 115 25.22 35.38 -1.67
CA GLN A 115 24.07 35.40 -2.54
C GLN A 115 23.30 34.08 -2.39
N PRO A 116 21.95 34.11 -2.30
CA PRO A 116 21.18 32.90 -2.06
C PRO A 116 21.42 31.87 -3.20
N PRO A 117 21.69 30.59 -2.89
CA PRO A 117 21.82 29.57 -3.92
C PRO A 117 20.56 29.46 -4.80
N VAL A 118 20.73 28.99 -6.03
CA VAL A 118 19.63 28.62 -6.92
C VAL A 118 19.54 27.10 -6.90
N VAL A 119 18.41 26.58 -6.42
CA VAL A 119 18.21 25.14 -6.28
C VAL A 119 17.38 24.62 -7.45
N ILE A 120 17.89 23.65 -8.18
CA ILE A 120 17.19 22.99 -9.28
C ILE A 120 16.98 21.52 -8.90
N ILE A 121 15.71 21.10 -8.84
CA ILE A 121 15.27 19.76 -8.44
C ILE A 121 14.87 18.97 -9.68
N PHE A 122 15.59 17.89 -9.96
CA PHE A 122 15.25 16.91 -10.99
C PHE A 122 14.52 15.75 -10.32
N LYS A 123 13.22 15.60 -10.57
CA LYS A 123 12.40 14.64 -9.83
C LYS A 123 12.71 13.18 -10.17
N ASP A 124 12.90 12.87 -11.45
CA ASP A 124 13.13 11.51 -11.96
C ASP A 124 14.36 11.47 -12.86
N LEU A 125 15.56 11.33 -12.27
CA LEU A 125 16.81 11.35 -13.02
C LEU A 125 16.83 10.31 -14.15
N GLU A 126 16.28 9.11 -13.90
CA GLU A 126 16.30 8.00 -14.85
C GLU A 126 15.50 8.23 -16.13
N ALA A 127 14.55 9.17 -16.11
CA ALA A 127 13.71 9.48 -17.26
C ALA A 127 14.31 10.57 -18.16
N PHE A 128 15.35 11.29 -17.72
CA PHE A 128 15.99 12.34 -18.53
C PHE A 128 16.89 11.75 -19.61
N ASN A 129 16.98 12.46 -20.74
CA ASN A 129 17.97 12.16 -21.77
C ASN A 129 19.39 12.48 -21.21
N PRO A 130 20.31 11.51 -21.16
CA PRO A 130 21.65 11.73 -20.60
C PRO A 130 22.41 12.88 -21.28
N ARG A 131 22.27 13.06 -22.61
CA ARG A 131 22.98 14.13 -23.35
C ARG A 131 22.51 15.51 -22.91
N VAL A 132 21.20 15.72 -22.84
CA VAL A 132 20.59 16.99 -22.41
C VAL A 132 21.03 17.37 -21.00
N LEU A 133 21.06 16.39 -20.09
CA LEU A 133 21.51 16.62 -18.71
C LEU A 133 23.01 16.95 -18.63
N GLN A 134 23.85 16.23 -19.39
CA GLN A 134 25.29 16.47 -19.45
C GLN A 134 25.60 17.88 -19.96
N ASP A 135 25.00 18.27 -21.09
CA ASP A 135 25.20 19.58 -21.69
C ASP A 135 24.74 20.70 -20.75
N PHE A 136 23.58 20.51 -20.10
CA PHE A 136 23.08 21.46 -19.11
C PHE A 136 24.04 21.64 -17.92
N ILE A 137 24.59 20.56 -17.37
CA ILE A 137 25.56 20.63 -16.26
C ILE A 137 26.86 21.32 -16.71
N LEU A 138 27.35 21.01 -17.91
CA LEU A 138 28.55 21.63 -18.48
C LEU A 138 28.38 23.14 -18.67
N ILE A 139 27.21 23.56 -19.18
CA ILE A 139 26.88 24.97 -19.32
C ILE A 139 26.82 25.62 -17.93
N CYS A 140 26.10 25.01 -16.98
CA CYS A 140 25.98 25.52 -15.60
C CYS A 140 27.33 25.70 -14.91
N SER A 141 28.29 24.78 -15.14
CA SER A 141 29.64 24.85 -14.58
C SER A 141 30.39 26.12 -14.98
N ARG A 142 30.16 26.64 -16.20
CA ARG A 142 30.78 27.90 -16.67
C ARG A 142 30.26 29.15 -15.95
N TYR A 143 29.07 29.08 -15.33
CA TYR A 143 28.42 30.21 -14.67
C TYR A 143 28.49 30.14 -13.14
N ILE A 144 29.25 29.20 -12.57
CA ILE A 144 29.29 28.96 -11.11
C ILE A 144 29.80 30.16 -10.30
N GLU A 145 30.71 30.97 -10.87
CA GLU A 145 31.24 32.18 -10.22
C GLU A 145 30.17 33.29 -10.10
N ARG A 146 29.15 33.28 -10.97
CA ARG A 146 28.08 34.28 -11.00
C ARG A 146 26.80 33.76 -10.34
N LEU A 147 26.58 32.45 -10.34
CA LEU A 147 25.39 31.80 -9.82
C LEU A 147 25.79 30.61 -8.94
N PRO A 148 25.60 30.68 -7.61
CA PRO A 148 25.70 29.49 -6.76
C PRO A 148 24.57 28.51 -7.10
N LEU A 149 24.85 27.51 -7.94
CA LEU A 149 23.89 26.49 -8.38
C LEU A 149 23.95 25.25 -7.49
N MET A 150 22.79 24.71 -7.13
CA MET A 150 22.64 23.47 -6.36
C MET A 150 21.66 22.55 -7.07
N PHE A 151 22.09 21.34 -7.40
CA PHE A 151 21.21 20.33 -8.00
C PHE A 151 20.75 19.30 -6.96
N ILE A 152 19.47 18.99 -6.98
CA ILE A 152 18.88 17.88 -6.24
C ILE A 152 18.40 16.85 -7.27
N PHE A 153 18.97 15.65 -7.23
CA PHE A 153 18.56 14.54 -8.08
C PHE A 153 17.68 13.58 -7.29
N GLY A 154 16.45 13.37 -7.76
CA GLY A 154 15.59 12.27 -7.35
C GLY A 154 15.94 11.01 -8.12
N ILE A 155 16.32 9.97 -7.38
CA ILE A 155 16.76 8.68 -7.93
C ILE A 155 15.88 7.60 -7.30
N ALA A 156 15.23 6.80 -8.14
CA ALA A 156 14.40 5.67 -7.69
C ALA A 156 15.22 4.39 -7.48
N THR A 157 16.35 4.23 -8.18
CA THR A 157 17.15 3.00 -8.17
C THR A 157 18.37 3.10 -7.24
N ALA A 158 19.58 3.10 -7.80
CA ALA A 158 20.83 3.12 -7.05
C ALA A 158 21.70 4.30 -7.50
N PRO A 159 22.63 4.78 -6.65
CA PRO A 159 23.56 5.85 -7.03
C PRO A 159 24.45 5.49 -8.22
N SER A 160 24.63 4.20 -8.53
CA SER A 160 25.31 3.75 -9.74
C SER A 160 24.65 4.28 -11.02
N THR A 161 23.35 4.58 -11.01
CA THR A 161 22.65 5.19 -12.14
C THR A 161 23.23 6.55 -12.50
N ILE A 162 23.71 7.33 -11.51
CA ILE A 162 24.41 8.59 -11.79
C ILE A 162 25.70 8.32 -12.57
N GLN A 163 26.46 7.29 -12.20
CA GLN A 163 27.71 6.93 -12.88
C GLN A 163 27.47 6.42 -14.32
N HIS A 164 26.31 5.81 -14.57
CA HIS A 164 25.92 5.40 -15.92
C HIS A 164 25.39 6.56 -16.77
N MET A 165 24.71 7.54 -16.17
CA MET A 165 24.15 8.68 -16.90
C MET A 165 25.13 9.84 -17.09
N LEU A 166 26.04 10.05 -16.15
CA LEU A 166 27.03 11.12 -16.18
C LEU A 166 28.44 10.54 -16.37
N PRO A 167 29.10 10.78 -17.52
CA PRO A 167 30.49 10.42 -17.73
C PRO A 167 31.40 11.05 -16.66
N HIS A 168 32.58 10.47 -16.46
CA HIS A 168 33.55 10.95 -15.48
C HIS A 168 33.91 12.44 -15.68
N SER A 169 33.94 12.92 -16.92
CA SER A 169 34.21 14.33 -17.26
C SER A 169 33.17 15.30 -16.67
N VAL A 170 31.91 14.88 -16.58
CA VAL A 170 30.82 15.68 -16.01
C VAL A 170 30.71 15.43 -14.51
N SER A 171 30.85 14.17 -14.08
CA SER A 171 30.80 13.80 -12.67
C SER A 171 31.88 14.47 -11.83
N SER A 172 33.08 14.73 -12.39
CA SER A 172 34.16 15.43 -11.68
C SER A 172 33.86 16.91 -11.41
N LEU A 173 32.89 17.49 -12.12
CA LEU A 173 32.44 18.87 -11.92
C LEU A 173 31.40 18.98 -10.78
N LEU A 174 30.91 17.84 -10.29
CA LEU A 174 29.86 17.77 -9.28
C LEU A 174 30.43 17.30 -7.95
N CYS A 175 30.08 18.01 -6.87
CA CYS A 175 30.27 17.53 -5.51
C CYS A 175 28.99 16.81 -5.06
N ILE A 176 29.03 15.47 -5.09
CA ILE A 176 27.87 14.60 -4.83
C ILE A 176 27.86 14.15 -3.37
N GLU A 177 26.80 14.49 -2.63
CA GLU A 177 26.52 13.94 -1.31
C GLU A 177 25.22 13.15 -1.33
N LEU A 178 25.19 11.95 -0.73
CA LEU A 178 24.01 11.08 -0.75
C LEU A 178 23.14 11.26 0.50
N PHE A 179 21.84 11.45 0.30
CA PHE A 179 20.82 11.56 1.34
C PHE A 179 19.82 10.43 1.17
N GLN A 180 19.35 9.84 2.26
CA GLN A 180 18.39 8.75 2.21
C GLN A 180 17.00 9.20 2.64
N SER A 181 15.99 8.94 1.82
CA SER A 181 14.58 9.09 2.21
C SER A 181 14.09 7.86 3.00
N LEU A 182 13.00 8.04 3.75
CA LEU A 182 12.28 6.93 4.40
C LEU A 182 11.77 5.93 3.36
N SER A 183 11.76 4.64 3.71
CA SER A 183 11.24 3.60 2.80
C SER A 183 9.70 3.59 2.76
N CYS A 184 9.14 3.19 1.61
CA CYS A 184 7.68 3.13 1.43
C CYS A 184 7.01 2.16 2.42
N THR A 185 7.71 1.08 2.79
CA THR A 185 7.24 0.10 3.78
C THR A 185 7.17 0.71 5.18
N GLN A 186 8.15 1.52 5.57
CA GLN A 186 8.12 2.29 6.82
C GLN A 186 7.02 3.35 6.79
N HIS A 187 6.87 4.07 5.67
CA HIS A 187 5.80 5.05 5.53
C HIS A 187 4.42 4.39 5.69
N LEU A 188 4.17 3.26 5.00
CA LEU A 188 2.95 2.49 5.18
C LEU A 188 2.75 2.05 6.63
N ALA A 189 3.79 1.55 7.31
CA ALA A 189 3.70 1.15 8.71
C ALA A 189 3.25 2.33 9.61
N THR A 190 3.79 3.53 9.40
CA THR A 190 3.38 4.72 10.13
C THR A 190 1.94 5.14 9.82
N VAL A 191 1.51 5.01 8.57
CA VAL A 191 0.13 5.31 8.13
C VAL A 191 -0.85 4.32 8.77
N ILE A 192 -0.53 3.02 8.77
CA ILE A 192 -1.36 2.00 9.41
C ILE A 192 -1.45 2.25 10.92
N ASP A 193 -0.33 2.56 11.59
CA ASP A 193 -0.32 2.82 13.03
C ASP A 193 -1.12 4.08 13.41
N LYS A 194 -1.02 5.15 12.62
CA LYS A 194 -1.72 6.42 12.89
C LYS A 194 -3.18 6.44 12.44
N LEU A 195 -3.55 5.73 11.37
CA LEU A 195 -4.92 5.73 10.85
C LEU A 195 -5.72 4.52 11.33
N ILE A 196 -5.26 3.30 11.05
CA ILE A 196 -6.01 2.07 11.27
C ILE A 196 -5.98 1.66 12.75
N LEU A 197 -4.78 1.66 13.35
CA LEU A 197 -4.54 1.20 14.72
C LEU A 197 -4.85 2.26 15.79
N THR A 198 -5.80 3.16 15.50
CA THR A 198 -6.26 4.16 16.47
C THR A 198 -7.71 3.94 16.88
N PRO A 199 -8.06 4.11 18.16
CA PRO A 199 -9.44 4.01 18.62
C PRO A 199 -10.27 5.27 18.29
N LYS A 200 -9.68 6.27 17.62
CA LYS A 200 -10.33 7.56 17.32
C LYS A 200 -11.37 7.43 16.22
N PHE A 201 -11.08 6.60 15.22
CA PHE A 201 -11.98 6.36 14.08
C PHE A 201 -12.83 5.10 14.35
N PRO A 202 -14.17 5.20 14.25
CA PRO A 202 -15.06 4.07 14.48
C PRO A 202 -15.01 3.04 13.35
N PHE A 203 -14.77 3.48 12.11
CA PHE A 203 -14.61 2.60 10.95
C PHE A 203 -13.34 1.76 11.05
N LYS A 204 -13.47 0.46 10.74
CA LYS A 204 -12.41 -0.55 10.77
C LYS A 204 -12.48 -1.48 9.57
N LEU A 205 -11.32 -2.01 9.19
CA LEU A 205 -11.19 -3.01 8.13
C LEU A 205 -11.12 -4.39 8.76
N ASN A 206 -11.80 -5.37 8.15
CA ASN A 206 -11.61 -6.78 8.51
C ASN A 206 -10.26 -7.29 7.99
N GLY A 207 -9.73 -8.36 8.58
CA GLY A 207 -8.45 -8.98 8.25
C GLY A 207 -8.32 -9.29 6.76
N LYS A 208 -9.34 -9.89 6.14
CA LYS A 208 -9.36 -10.22 4.70
C LYS A 208 -9.25 -8.97 3.80
N ALA A 209 -9.96 -7.89 4.13
CA ALA A 209 -9.92 -6.66 3.36
C ALA A 209 -8.55 -5.96 3.51
N MET A 210 -8.03 -5.93 4.73
CA MET A 210 -6.70 -5.39 5.03
C MET A 210 -5.59 -6.21 4.35
N GLN A 211 -5.70 -7.54 4.31
CA GLN A 211 -4.77 -8.43 3.61
C GLN A 211 -4.75 -8.15 2.11
N VAL A 212 -5.92 -7.94 1.47
CA VAL A 212 -5.98 -7.55 0.05
C VAL A 212 -5.26 -6.23 -0.20
N LEU A 213 -5.54 -5.19 0.60
CA LEU A 213 -4.88 -3.89 0.44
C LEU A 213 -3.36 -3.97 0.65
N ILE A 214 -2.92 -4.73 1.65
CA ILE A 214 -1.49 -4.95 1.91
C ILE A 214 -0.85 -5.78 0.79
N SER A 215 -1.54 -6.79 0.25
CA SER A 215 -1.03 -7.59 -0.88
C SER A 215 -0.88 -6.75 -2.14
N ILE A 216 -1.82 -5.83 -2.41
CA ILE A 216 -1.71 -4.91 -3.55
C ILE A 216 -0.46 -4.04 -3.38
N PHE A 217 -0.28 -3.46 -2.20
CA PHE A 217 0.89 -2.65 -1.90
C PHE A 217 2.22 -3.42 -2.02
N LEU A 218 2.34 -4.60 -1.42
CA LEU A 218 3.62 -5.33 -1.37
C LEU A 218 3.99 -6.03 -2.68
N TYR A 219 3.00 -6.49 -3.46
CA TYR A 219 3.24 -7.30 -4.65
C TYR A 219 3.06 -6.56 -5.97
N HIS A 220 2.46 -5.35 -5.98
CA HIS A 220 2.20 -4.63 -7.22
C HIS A 220 2.90 -3.27 -7.31
N ASP A 221 2.66 -2.35 -6.37
CA ASP A 221 2.95 -0.92 -6.62
C ASP A 221 3.72 -0.18 -5.52
N PHE A 222 3.89 -0.73 -4.32
CA PHE A 222 4.47 -0.05 -3.15
C PHE A 222 3.92 1.37 -2.89
N SER A 223 2.69 1.68 -3.33
CA SER A 223 2.14 3.05 -3.30
C SER A 223 1.24 3.26 -2.09
N VAL A 224 1.67 4.18 -1.22
CA VAL A 224 0.86 4.57 -0.06
C VAL A 224 -0.37 5.33 -0.54
N ARG A 225 -0.27 6.10 -1.62
CA ARG A 225 -1.43 6.78 -2.22
C ARG A 225 -2.49 5.80 -2.70
N ASN A 226 -2.10 4.73 -3.39
CA ASN A 226 -3.06 3.71 -3.82
C ASN A 226 -3.64 2.94 -2.63
N PHE A 227 -2.83 2.68 -1.60
CA PHE A 227 -3.33 2.13 -0.33
C PHE A 227 -4.39 3.03 0.34
N ILE A 228 -4.16 4.35 0.39
CA ILE A 228 -5.12 5.33 0.92
C ILE A 228 -6.40 5.36 0.07
N LYS A 229 -6.28 5.37 -1.26
CA LYS A 229 -7.45 5.26 -2.16
C LYS A 229 -8.23 3.96 -1.92
N GLY A 230 -7.54 2.86 -1.65
CA GLY A 230 -8.17 1.60 -1.29
C GLY A 230 -8.95 1.66 0.03
N ILE A 231 -8.43 2.38 1.04
CA ILE A 231 -9.17 2.66 2.28
C ILE A 231 -10.39 3.55 1.99
N GLN A 232 -10.25 4.60 1.16
CA GLN A 232 -11.35 5.49 0.78
C GLN A 232 -12.47 4.73 0.07
N LEU A 233 -12.11 3.81 -0.84
CA LEU A 233 -13.06 2.95 -1.52
C LEU A 233 -13.79 2.02 -0.53
N ALA A 234 -13.05 1.38 0.39
CA ALA A 234 -13.65 0.53 1.41
C ALA A 234 -14.60 1.33 2.35
N LEU A 235 -14.24 2.58 2.66
CA LEU A 235 -15.07 3.49 3.44
C LEU A 235 -16.37 3.81 2.71
N LEU A 236 -16.28 4.20 1.43
CA LEU A 236 -17.43 4.52 0.59
C LEU A 236 -18.37 3.32 0.47
N GLU A 237 -17.81 2.14 0.17
CA GLU A 237 -18.59 0.91 0.01
C GLU A 237 -19.28 0.48 1.31
N HIS A 238 -18.62 0.62 2.46
CA HIS A 238 -19.21 0.31 3.77
C HIS A 238 -20.43 1.19 4.08
N PHE A 239 -20.32 2.50 3.86
CA PHE A 239 -21.43 3.43 4.13
C PHE A 239 -22.56 3.33 3.10
N HIS A 240 -22.27 2.88 1.87
CA HIS A 240 -23.27 2.69 0.84
C HIS A 240 -23.99 1.33 0.95
N SER A 241 -23.26 0.26 1.28
CA SER A 241 -23.81 -1.10 1.32
C SER A 241 -24.63 -1.39 2.59
N GLN A 242 -24.24 -0.82 3.73
CA GLN A 242 -24.84 -1.13 5.03
C GLN A 242 -25.58 0.10 5.60
N PRO A 243 -26.91 0.04 5.73
CA PRO A 243 -27.68 1.15 6.31
C PRO A 243 -27.41 1.32 7.82
N LEU A 244 -26.99 0.25 8.51
CA LEU A 244 -26.65 0.30 9.93
C LEU A 244 -25.32 1.03 10.21
N SER A 245 -24.55 1.35 9.17
CA SER A 245 -23.32 2.14 9.27
C SER A 245 -23.56 3.57 9.79
N VAL A 246 -24.82 4.03 9.86
CA VAL A 246 -25.20 5.26 10.58
C VAL A 246 -24.78 5.22 12.06
N LEU A 247 -24.63 4.02 12.63
CA LEU A 247 -24.16 3.83 14.01
C LEU A 247 -22.62 3.89 14.13
N CYS A 248 -21.90 3.91 13.01
CA CYS A 248 -20.45 4.01 12.92
C CYS A 248 -19.96 5.47 13.13
N CYS A 249 -20.36 6.06 14.25
CA CYS A 249 -20.05 7.45 14.62
C CYS A 249 -19.36 7.52 15.98
N ARG A 250 -19.06 8.74 16.44
CA ARG A 250 -18.55 8.92 17.80
C ARG A 250 -19.59 8.45 18.80
N LYS A 251 -19.13 7.95 19.96
CA LYS A 251 -19.99 7.39 21.02
C LYS A 251 -21.24 8.22 21.34
N LYS A 252 -21.14 9.55 21.39
CA LYS A 252 -22.30 10.42 21.73
C LYS A 252 -23.35 10.41 20.63
N GLU A 253 -22.92 10.57 19.38
CA GLU A 253 -23.79 10.57 18.19
C GLU A 253 -24.42 9.20 17.97
N ALA A 254 -23.64 8.12 18.10
CA ALA A 254 -24.16 6.75 17.96
C ALA A 254 -25.30 6.46 18.94
N LEU A 255 -25.21 6.94 20.19
CA LEU A 255 -26.29 6.76 21.19
C LEU A 255 -27.54 7.58 20.84
N LEU A 256 -27.40 8.75 20.22
CA LEU A 256 -28.52 9.57 19.75
C LEU A 256 -29.21 8.94 18.53
N HIS A 257 -28.44 8.44 17.56
CA HIS A 257 -29.01 7.74 16.42
C HIS A 257 -29.72 6.45 16.84
N MET A 258 -29.28 5.80 17.92
CA MET A 258 -29.95 4.60 18.44
C MET A 258 -31.36 4.86 18.97
N THR A 259 -31.60 5.99 19.63
CA THR A 259 -32.95 6.32 20.10
C THR A 259 -33.87 6.63 18.93
N GLN A 260 -33.33 7.26 17.88
CA GLN A 260 -34.04 7.69 16.68
C GLN A 260 -34.30 6.58 15.65
N LEU A 261 -33.75 5.37 15.81
CA LEU A 261 -33.92 4.30 14.82
C LEU A 261 -35.38 3.91 14.60
N SER A 262 -35.72 3.65 13.33
CA SER A 262 -37.01 3.11 12.93
C SER A 262 -37.12 1.61 13.22
N HIS A 263 -38.34 1.08 13.27
CA HIS A 263 -38.59 -0.37 13.43
C HIS A 263 -37.86 -1.20 12.35
N ARG A 264 -37.77 -0.70 11.10
CA ARG A 264 -37.07 -1.39 10.01
C ARG A 264 -35.57 -1.55 10.28
N ASP A 265 -34.95 -0.55 10.90
CA ASP A 265 -33.52 -0.59 11.23
C ASP A 265 -33.26 -1.50 12.43
N VAL A 266 -34.19 -1.54 13.38
CA VAL A 266 -34.17 -2.48 14.49
C VAL A 266 -34.26 -3.93 13.98
N GLU A 267 -35.12 -4.19 12.99
CA GLU A 267 -35.22 -5.53 12.38
C GLU A 267 -33.93 -5.92 11.64
N ARG A 268 -33.28 -4.98 10.95
CA ARG A 268 -31.95 -5.22 10.36
C ARG A 268 -30.91 -5.58 11.41
N ILE A 269 -30.97 -4.99 12.61
CA ILE A 269 -30.08 -5.37 13.73
C ILE A 269 -30.36 -6.83 14.15
N ARG A 270 -31.63 -7.25 14.23
CA ARG A 270 -32.00 -8.65 14.54
C ARG A 270 -31.48 -9.65 13.50
N GLN A 271 -31.38 -9.23 12.24
CA GLN A 271 -30.88 -10.07 11.16
C GLN A 271 -29.35 -10.29 11.19
N LEU A 272 -28.60 -9.44 11.89
CA LEU A 272 -27.14 -9.55 12.00
C LEU A 272 -26.71 -10.87 12.64
N LEU A 273 -25.66 -11.49 12.10
CA LEU A 273 -25.13 -12.76 12.59
C LEU A 273 -24.53 -12.62 13.99
N SER A 274 -23.80 -11.53 14.25
CA SER A 274 -23.24 -11.26 15.58
C SER A 274 -24.34 -11.09 16.65
N PHE A 275 -25.48 -10.48 16.26
CA PHE A 275 -26.61 -10.29 17.16
C PHE A 275 -27.36 -11.60 17.42
N LYS A 276 -27.57 -12.44 16.40
CA LYS A 276 -28.14 -13.78 16.58
C LYS A 276 -27.33 -14.63 17.57
N ARG A 277 -25.99 -14.63 17.42
CA ARG A 277 -25.07 -15.29 18.36
C ARG A 277 -25.16 -14.73 19.79
N TYR A 278 -25.50 -13.45 19.94
CA TYR A 278 -25.71 -12.84 21.25
C TYR A 278 -27.00 -13.33 21.89
N VAL A 279 -28.10 -13.34 21.13
CA VAL A 279 -29.42 -13.78 21.57
C VAL A 279 -29.38 -15.25 22.00
N GLU A 280 -28.71 -16.11 21.24
CA GLU A 280 -28.54 -17.55 21.57
C GLU A 280 -27.87 -17.79 22.94
N LYS A 281 -27.02 -16.86 23.40
CA LYS A 281 -26.34 -16.95 24.70
C LYS A 281 -27.16 -16.42 25.88
N GLN A 282 -28.27 -15.73 25.63
CA GLN A 282 -29.13 -15.17 26.68
C GLN A 282 -30.18 -16.18 27.16
N GLU A 283 -30.77 -15.90 28.32
CA GLU A 283 -31.89 -16.67 28.87
C GLU A 283 -33.16 -16.54 28.01
N GLN A 284 -34.04 -17.56 28.04
CA GLN A 284 -35.25 -17.62 27.22
C GLN A 284 -36.15 -16.39 27.36
N GLN A 285 -36.26 -15.83 28.57
CA GLN A 285 -37.05 -14.63 28.84
C GLN A 285 -36.48 -13.39 28.12
N GLU A 286 -35.17 -13.20 28.17
CA GLU A 286 -34.46 -12.11 27.50
C GLU A 286 -34.49 -12.27 25.97
N GLN A 287 -34.43 -13.51 25.46
CA GLN A 287 -34.58 -13.78 24.02
C GLN A 287 -35.94 -13.28 23.49
N VAL A 288 -37.03 -13.55 24.22
CA VAL A 288 -38.36 -13.08 23.83
C VAL A 288 -38.44 -11.54 23.86
N ASN A 289 -37.86 -10.91 24.88
CA ASN A 289 -37.86 -9.45 24.99
C ASN A 289 -37.04 -8.78 23.87
N LEU A 290 -35.87 -9.32 23.53
CA LEU A 290 -35.03 -8.80 22.45
C LEU A 290 -35.67 -8.93 21.06
N LEU A 291 -36.50 -9.96 20.86
CA LEU A 291 -37.18 -10.22 19.58
C LEU A 291 -38.50 -9.45 19.44
N LYS A 292 -39.22 -9.20 20.55
CA LYS A 292 -40.55 -8.58 20.51
C LYS A 292 -40.57 -7.09 20.85
N ASP A 293 -39.70 -6.62 21.75
CA ASP A 293 -39.69 -5.24 22.22
C ASP A 293 -38.54 -4.45 21.58
N ASP A 294 -38.90 -3.47 20.76
CA ASP A 294 -37.95 -2.56 20.10
C ASP A 294 -37.25 -1.61 21.07
N ASN A 295 -37.94 -1.17 22.13
CA ASN A 295 -37.37 -0.20 23.08
C ASN A 295 -36.31 -0.87 23.96
N HIS A 296 -36.61 -2.08 24.46
CA HIS A 296 -35.63 -2.90 25.19
C HIS A 296 -34.41 -3.21 24.32
N LEU A 297 -34.62 -3.57 23.05
CA LEU A 297 -33.54 -3.82 22.11
C LEU A 297 -32.66 -2.58 21.92
N LYS A 298 -33.24 -1.38 21.78
CA LYS A 298 -32.48 -0.12 21.68
C LYS A 298 -31.60 0.11 22.91
N GLU A 299 -32.12 -0.12 24.13
CA GLU A 299 -31.35 0.01 25.37
C GLU A 299 -30.18 -0.98 25.45
N VAL A 300 -30.43 -2.23 25.03
CA VAL A 300 -29.40 -3.28 24.96
C VAL A 300 -28.34 -2.90 23.93
N CYS A 301 -28.72 -2.48 22.72
CA CYS A 301 -27.79 -2.00 21.69
C CYS A 301 -26.92 -0.84 22.17
N GLN A 302 -27.47 0.10 22.94
CA GLN A 302 -26.66 1.17 23.55
C GLN A 302 -25.59 0.63 24.52
N ARG A 303 -25.88 -0.44 25.26
CA ARG A 303 -24.89 -1.13 26.10
C ARG A 303 -23.84 -1.83 25.24
N LEU A 304 -24.25 -2.56 24.20
CA LEU A 304 -23.35 -3.26 23.29
C LEU A 304 -22.39 -2.31 22.57
N ILE A 305 -22.87 -1.16 22.06
CA ILE A 305 -22.01 -0.13 21.44
C ILE A 305 -21.02 0.45 22.45
N LYS A 306 -21.42 0.64 23.71
CA LYS A 306 -20.51 1.08 24.77
C LYS A 306 -19.41 0.05 25.00
N ASP A 307 -19.73 -1.24 24.95
CA ASP A 307 -18.78 -2.33 25.16
C ASP A 307 -17.85 -2.52 23.97
N LEU A 308 -18.35 -2.42 22.73
CA LEU A 308 -17.54 -2.42 21.51
C LEU A 308 -16.50 -1.27 21.51
N ASN A 309 -16.92 -0.07 21.92
CA ASN A 309 -16.00 1.06 22.09
C ASN A 309 -14.96 0.84 23.20
N LYS A 310 -15.30 0.13 24.28
CA LYS A 310 -14.32 -0.25 25.32
C LYS A 310 -13.35 -1.29 24.78
N TYR A 311 -13.85 -2.27 24.02
CA TYR A 311 -13.04 -3.29 23.35
C TYR A 311 -11.98 -2.63 22.47
N HIS A 312 -12.34 -1.74 21.53
CA HIS A 312 -11.37 -1.05 20.67
C HIS A 312 -10.34 -0.22 21.46
N LYS A 313 -10.75 0.42 22.57
CA LYS A 313 -9.83 1.20 23.42
C LYS A 313 -8.79 0.34 24.15
N ASN A 314 -9.14 -0.89 24.49
CA ASN A 314 -8.23 -1.81 25.19
C ASN A 314 -7.44 -2.69 24.22
N TYR A 315 -7.99 -2.99 23.04
CA TYR A 315 -7.38 -3.84 22.02
C TYR A 315 -6.04 -3.30 21.51
N TYR A 316 -5.99 -2.06 21.02
CA TYR A 316 -4.77 -1.50 20.41
C TYR A 316 -3.58 -1.36 21.37
N PRO A 317 -3.76 -0.92 22.64
CA PRO A 317 -2.66 -0.89 23.60
C PRO A 317 -2.09 -2.28 23.88
N VAL A 318 -2.95 -3.28 24.09
CA VAL A 318 -2.50 -4.67 24.35
C VAL A 318 -1.81 -5.25 23.11
N LEU A 319 -2.30 -4.94 21.91
CA LEU A 319 -1.64 -5.31 20.65
C LEU A 319 -0.22 -4.73 20.56
N ARG A 320 -0.04 -3.45 20.92
CA ARG A 320 1.27 -2.79 20.93
C ARG A 320 2.21 -3.37 21.99
N CYS A 321 1.70 -3.72 23.17
CA CYS A 321 2.49 -4.41 24.19
C CYS A 321 2.98 -5.76 23.66
N LEU A 322 2.08 -6.56 23.04
CA LEU A 322 2.45 -7.84 22.47
C LEU A 322 3.49 -7.69 21.34
N HIS A 323 3.29 -6.73 20.42
CA HIS A 323 4.26 -6.45 19.36
C HIS A 323 5.62 -6.01 19.90
N THR A 324 5.65 -5.18 20.95
CA THR A 324 6.90 -4.76 21.60
C THR A 324 7.67 -5.96 22.14
N LEU A 325 6.98 -6.94 22.72
CA LEU A 325 7.59 -8.16 23.25
C LEU A 325 8.04 -9.11 22.13
N THR A 326 7.26 -9.25 21.06
CA THR A 326 7.53 -10.24 20.02
C THR A 326 8.48 -9.74 18.94
N SER A 327 8.56 -8.43 18.72
CA SER A 327 9.48 -7.82 17.74
C SER A 327 10.94 -7.92 18.17
N SER A 328 11.24 -8.07 19.45
CA SER A 328 12.60 -8.32 19.95
C SER A 328 13.02 -9.79 19.82
N LEU A 329 12.11 -10.70 19.50
CA LEU A 329 12.42 -12.14 19.44
C LEU A 329 13.13 -12.52 18.13
N PRO A 330 14.06 -13.48 18.16
CA PRO A 330 14.65 -14.02 16.96
C PRO A 330 13.59 -14.74 16.10
N ARG A 331 13.73 -14.65 14.77
CA ARG A 331 12.82 -15.24 13.77
C ARG A 331 11.41 -14.62 13.67
N TYR A 332 11.07 -13.63 14.49
CA TYR A 332 9.81 -12.86 14.39
C TYR A 332 8.56 -13.74 14.21
N PRO A 333 8.25 -14.64 15.17
CA PRO A 333 7.18 -15.65 15.02
C PRO A 333 5.80 -15.03 14.74
N LEU A 334 5.52 -13.84 15.29
CA LEU A 334 4.25 -13.12 15.08
C LEU A 334 4.39 -11.94 14.10
N GLY A 335 5.46 -11.93 13.31
CA GLY A 335 5.77 -10.87 12.35
C GLY A 335 6.70 -9.78 12.89
N LYS A 336 7.36 -9.10 11.94
CA LYS A 336 8.29 -7.99 12.22
C LYS A 336 7.52 -6.71 12.53
N GLN A 337 6.46 -6.46 11.75
CA GLN A 337 5.71 -5.22 11.80
C GLN A 337 4.38 -5.40 12.55
N ILE A 338 3.91 -4.35 13.21
CA ILE A 338 2.66 -4.38 13.99
C ILE A 338 1.44 -4.79 13.15
N ARG A 339 1.45 -4.50 11.85
CA ARG A 339 0.37 -4.88 10.92
C ARG A 339 0.24 -6.39 10.73
N GLU A 340 1.35 -7.13 10.77
CA GLU A 340 1.35 -8.60 10.61
C GLU A 340 0.71 -9.25 11.82
N LEU A 341 1.13 -8.84 13.03
CA LEU A 341 0.48 -9.24 14.28
C LEU A 341 -1.01 -8.88 14.26
N HIS A 342 -1.36 -7.67 13.82
CA HIS A 342 -2.78 -7.27 13.74
C HIS A 342 -3.59 -8.20 12.83
N LEU A 343 -3.07 -8.56 11.64
CA LEU A 343 -3.74 -9.49 10.73
C LEU A 343 -3.96 -10.86 11.37
N ILE A 344 -2.93 -11.39 12.06
CA ILE A 344 -3.04 -12.67 12.79
C ILE A 344 -4.14 -12.59 13.85
N CYS A 345 -4.18 -11.52 14.64
CA CYS A 345 -5.22 -11.29 15.66
C CYS A 345 -6.64 -11.12 15.09
N LEU A 346 -6.77 -10.66 13.84
CA LEU A 346 -8.07 -10.47 13.19
C LEU A 346 -8.63 -11.78 12.63
N GLU A 347 -7.77 -12.68 12.15
CA GLU A 347 -8.19 -13.94 11.55
C GLU A 347 -8.57 -14.99 12.59
N LYS A 348 -7.74 -15.16 13.63
CA LYS A 348 -7.90 -16.20 14.65
C LYS A 348 -7.45 -15.72 16.02
N ASN A 349 -7.82 -16.47 17.05
CA ASN A 349 -7.28 -16.26 18.39
C ASN A 349 -5.77 -16.49 18.37
N VAL A 350 -5.00 -15.50 18.82
CA VAL A 350 -3.53 -15.54 18.76
C VAL A 350 -2.95 -16.72 19.54
N TRP A 351 -3.55 -17.06 20.68
CA TRP A 351 -3.08 -18.16 21.55
C TRP A 351 -3.33 -19.56 21.01
N GLU A 352 -4.14 -19.70 19.97
CA GLU A 352 -4.35 -20.98 19.27
C GLU A 352 -3.24 -21.26 18.25
N ASN A 353 -2.52 -20.23 17.79
CA ASN A 353 -1.41 -20.41 16.87
C ASN A 353 -0.17 -20.98 17.56
N GLU A 354 0.48 -21.92 16.90
CA GLU A 354 1.74 -22.51 17.35
C GLU A 354 2.85 -21.45 17.47
N ASP A 355 2.85 -20.46 16.58
CA ASP A 355 3.79 -19.34 16.59
C ASP A 355 3.71 -18.49 17.86
N TYR A 356 2.52 -18.36 18.46
CA TYR A 356 2.38 -17.67 19.74
C TYR A 356 2.99 -18.49 20.88
N GLN A 357 2.78 -19.82 20.87
CA GLN A 357 3.36 -20.69 21.88
C GLN A 357 4.89 -20.72 21.80
N THR A 358 5.45 -20.70 20.58
CA THR A 358 6.91 -20.57 20.40
C THR A 358 7.41 -19.20 20.86
N ALA A 359 6.69 -18.12 20.55
CA ALA A 359 7.01 -16.78 21.04
C ALA A 359 7.05 -16.72 22.58
N MET A 360 6.02 -17.24 23.25
CA MET A 360 5.96 -17.29 24.72
C MET A 360 7.07 -18.16 25.33
N LYS A 361 7.43 -19.28 24.69
CA LYS A 361 8.58 -20.10 25.11
C LYS A 361 9.90 -19.33 24.99
N LEU A 362 10.08 -18.56 23.92
CA LEU A 362 11.27 -17.72 23.74
C LEU A 362 11.32 -16.55 24.73
N LEU A 363 10.17 -15.92 25.02
CA LEU A 363 10.06 -14.88 26.05
C LEU A 363 10.45 -15.41 27.44
N ARG A 364 10.08 -16.66 27.76
CA ARG A 364 10.52 -17.35 28.98
C ARG A 364 12.02 -17.64 29.02
N MET A 365 12.77 -17.41 27.94
CA MET A 365 14.23 -17.59 27.91
C MET A 365 14.99 -16.25 27.92
N LEU A 366 14.29 -15.11 27.92
CA LEU A 366 14.92 -13.79 27.88
C LEU A 366 15.74 -13.48 29.14
N ALA A 367 16.80 -12.70 28.91
CA ALA A 367 17.65 -12.16 29.97
C ALA A 367 16.91 -11.09 30.79
N LYS A 368 17.39 -10.85 32.01
CA LYS A 368 16.79 -9.91 32.97
C LYS A 368 16.72 -8.49 32.43
N ASP A 369 17.83 -7.96 31.93
CA ASP A 369 17.88 -6.55 31.51
C ASP A 369 17.00 -6.30 30.28
N GLU A 370 17.01 -7.22 29.31
CA GLU A 370 16.14 -7.16 28.14
C GLU A 370 14.67 -7.18 28.54
N LEU A 371 14.26 -8.11 29.41
CA LEU A 371 12.87 -8.21 29.86
C LEU A 371 12.41 -6.92 30.57
N ILE A 372 13.24 -6.32 31.43
CA ILE A 372 12.91 -5.06 32.10
C ILE A 372 12.69 -3.94 31.09
N THR A 373 13.58 -3.81 30.10
CA THR A 373 13.45 -2.75 29.08
C THR A 373 12.17 -2.93 28.26
N LEU A 374 11.80 -4.16 27.93
CA LEU A 374 10.56 -4.46 27.21
C LEU A 374 9.32 -4.18 28.05
N LEU A 375 9.32 -4.56 29.32
CA LEU A 375 8.21 -4.29 30.24
C LEU A 375 8.03 -2.78 30.49
N GLN A 376 9.12 -2.02 30.59
CA GLN A 376 9.08 -0.56 30.70
C GLN A 376 8.47 0.08 29.45
N ARG A 377 8.89 -0.33 28.25
CA ARG A 377 8.27 0.12 26.99
C ARG A 377 6.78 -0.24 26.91
N CYS A 378 6.38 -1.40 27.43
CA CYS A 378 4.98 -1.79 27.54
C CYS A 378 4.21 -0.87 28.52
N ALA A 379 4.80 -0.53 29.66
CA ALA A 379 4.22 0.38 30.64
C ALA A 379 4.03 1.79 30.06
N GLU A 380 5.03 2.34 29.35
CA GLU A 380 4.94 3.62 28.63
C GLU A 380 3.79 3.61 27.60
N THR A 381 3.67 2.51 26.84
CA THR A 381 2.58 2.34 25.86
C THR A 381 1.21 2.38 26.52
N LEU A 382 1.05 1.73 27.69
CA LEU A 382 -0.18 1.70 28.46
C LEU A 382 -0.48 3.03 29.16
N GLN A 383 0.55 3.81 29.52
CA GLN A 383 0.42 5.09 30.23
C GLN A 383 -0.37 6.12 29.42
N SER A 384 -0.28 6.04 28.09
CA SER A 384 -1.02 6.89 27.15
C SER A 384 -2.55 6.69 27.21
N VAL A 385 -3.04 5.62 27.87
CA VAL A 385 -4.43 5.16 27.79
C VAL A 385 -5.22 5.51 29.05
N LYS A 386 -6.31 6.27 28.89
CA LYS A 386 -7.17 6.73 30.01
C LYS A 386 -8.14 5.67 30.59
N SER A 387 -7.99 4.39 30.24
CA SER A 387 -8.91 3.32 30.66
C SER A 387 -8.58 2.82 32.07
N LYS A 388 -9.58 2.74 32.97
CA LYS A 388 -9.39 2.26 34.37
C LYS A 388 -8.76 0.87 34.43
N LYS A 389 -9.14 -0.05 33.53
CA LYS A 389 -8.61 -1.42 33.48
C LYS A 389 -7.14 -1.45 33.01
N MET A 390 -6.77 -0.57 32.08
CA MET A 390 -5.40 -0.44 31.61
C MET A 390 -4.49 0.23 32.65
N LYS A 391 -5.03 1.14 33.47
CA LYS A 391 -4.31 1.69 34.63
C LYS A 391 -3.99 0.62 35.67
N ASN A 392 -4.93 -0.28 35.95
CA ASN A 392 -4.67 -1.41 36.86
C ASN A 392 -3.60 -2.35 36.27
N ALA A 393 -3.67 -2.62 34.96
CA ALA A 393 -2.67 -3.43 34.29
C ALA A 393 -1.27 -2.76 34.29
N LEU A 394 -1.24 -1.43 34.18
CA LEU A 394 -0.02 -0.64 34.28
C LEU A 394 0.58 -0.72 35.69
N VAL A 395 -0.23 -0.55 36.73
CA VAL A 395 0.23 -0.68 38.14
C VAL A 395 0.82 -2.08 38.36
N GLN A 396 0.15 -3.13 37.89
CA GLN A 396 0.67 -4.49 38.02
C GLN A 396 1.97 -4.71 37.23
N LEU A 397 2.12 -4.11 36.04
CA LEU A 397 3.39 -4.15 35.29
C LEU A 397 4.51 -3.38 36.01
N GLU A 398 4.21 -2.21 36.57
CA GLU A 398 5.17 -1.44 37.36
C GLU A 398 5.60 -2.20 38.63
N ASP A 399 4.66 -2.89 39.28
CA ASP A 399 4.89 -3.78 40.42
C ASP A 399 5.80 -4.96 40.05
N PHE A 400 5.78 -5.46 38.81
CA PHE A 400 6.74 -6.47 38.34
C PHE A 400 8.12 -5.86 38.01
N THR A 401 8.20 -4.59 37.64
CA THR A 401 9.50 -3.95 37.34
C THR A 401 10.28 -3.52 38.59
N SER A 402 9.60 -3.20 39.70
CA SER A 402 10.24 -2.70 40.94
C SER A 402 11.12 -3.74 41.69
N PRO A 403 10.73 -5.02 41.86
CA PRO A 403 11.51 -6.03 42.56
C PRO A 403 12.70 -6.49 41.70
N VAL A 404 12.55 -6.47 40.38
CA VAL A 404 13.59 -6.85 39.42
C VAL A 404 14.74 -5.84 39.43
N LYS A 405 14.46 -4.55 39.60
CA LYS A 405 15.49 -3.52 39.87
C LYS A 405 16.20 -3.75 41.20
N ASN A 406 15.49 -4.14 42.26
CA ASN A 406 16.08 -4.37 43.58
C ASN A 406 17.02 -5.59 43.66
N LEU A 407 16.88 -6.55 42.72
CA LEU A 407 17.83 -7.66 42.52
C LEU A 407 19.19 -7.21 41.92
N GLN A 408 19.45 -5.91 41.72
CA GLN A 408 20.75 -5.36 41.27
C GLN A 408 21.71 -4.99 42.42
N LYS A 409 21.39 -5.29 43.69
CA LYS A 409 22.38 -5.10 44.77
C LYS A 409 23.52 -6.11 44.60
N LYS A 410 24.71 -5.56 44.27
CA LYS A 410 26.02 -6.22 44.16
C LYS A 410 26.16 -7.39 45.12
N THR A 411 26.20 -8.61 44.59
CA THR A 411 26.71 -9.77 45.33
C THR A 411 28.21 -9.85 45.10
N ASP A 412 28.98 -9.79 46.20
CA ASP A 412 30.43 -9.94 46.18
C ASP A 412 30.82 -11.28 45.58
N LEU A 413 31.85 -11.26 44.72
CA LEU A 413 32.43 -12.40 43.99
C LEU A 413 32.71 -13.63 44.90
N PHE A 414 32.94 -13.38 46.19
CA PHE A 414 33.23 -14.39 47.20
C PHE A 414 32.00 -15.20 47.67
N GLN A 415 30.80 -14.61 47.66
CA GLN A 415 29.56 -15.32 48.02
C GLN A 415 29.11 -16.27 46.90
N LEU A 416 29.30 -15.86 45.64
CA LEU A 416 28.95 -16.65 44.45
C LEU A 416 29.73 -17.97 44.37
N GLN A 417 31.03 -17.94 44.68
CA GLN A 417 31.89 -19.13 44.64
C GLN A 417 31.48 -20.17 45.69
N LYS A 418 31.04 -19.73 46.87
CA LYS A 418 30.54 -20.60 47.95
C LYS A 418 29.20 -21.24 47.60
N THR A 419 28.25 -20.46 47.05
CA THR A 419 26.95 -21.00 46.59
C THR A 419 27.07 -21.92 45.38
N LEU A 420 28.04 -21.72 44.48
CA LEU A 420 28.26 -22.61 43.33
C LEU A 420 28.80 -23.98 43.74
N LEU A 421 29.61 -24.04 44.79
CA LEU A 421 30.09 -25.30 45.38
C LEU A 421 28.96 -26.06 46.09
N GLU A 422 28.07 -25.37 46.80
CA GLU A 422 26.92 -25.97 47.50
C GLU A 422 25.80 -26.42 46.52
N MET A 423 25.65 -25.79 45.36
CA MET A 423 24.61 -26.14 44.37
C MET A 423 24.94 -27.37 43.50
N ASN A 424 26.21 -27.80 43.43
CA ASN A 424 26.59 -28.97 42.63
C ASN A 424 26.13 -30.30 43.26
N GLU A 425 25.79 -30.30 44.57
CA GLU A 425 25.37 -31.50 45.30
C GLU A 425 23.86 -31.84 45.16
N THR A 426 23.02 -30.92 44.68
CA THR A 426 21.54 -31.11 44.65
C THR A 426 20.96 -31.18 43.22
N ARG A 427 21.49 -32.07 42.40
CA ARG A 427 21.05 -32.34 41.01
C ARG A 427 19.68 -33.03 40.84
N ARG A 428 18.70 -32.87 41.74
CA ARG A 428 17.38 -33.56 41.61
C ARG A 428 16.10 -32.72 41.72
N SER A 429 16.18 -31.40 41.88
CA SER A 429 15.07 -30.52 41.46
C SER A 429 15.62 -29.11 41.24
N LYS A 430 15.62 -28.64 39.98
CA LYS A 430 15.98 -27.25 39.68
C LYS A 430 14.91 -26.35 40.32
N LYS A 431 15.15 -25.86 41.53
CA LYS A 431 14.37 -24.75 42.08
C LYS A 431 14.57 -23.56 41.14
N LEU A 432 13.48 -23.11 40.52
CA LEU A 432 13.48 -21.93 39.64
C LEU A 432 14.09 -20.76 40.40
N SER A 433 14.97 -19.98 39.76
CA SER A 433 15.53 -18.81 40.41
C SER A 433 14.41 -17.80 40.74
N PRO A 434 14.55 -16.95 41.78
CA PRO A 434 13.57 -15.92 42.10
C PRO A 434 13.21 -15.02 40.89
N PHE A 435 14.19 -14.78 40.01
CA PHE A 435 13.97 -14.07 38.76
C PHE A 435 13.15 -14.88 37.74
N GLU A 436 13.37 -16.19 37.64
CA GLU A 436 12.60 -17.06 36.73
C GLU A 436 11.13 -17.18 37.15
N VAL A 437 10.86 -17.21 38.46
CA VAL A 437 9.49 -17.19 39.00
C VAL A 437 8.79 -15.88 38.63
N LEU A 438 9.42 -14.74 38.91
CA LEU A 438 8.85 -13.44 38.60
C LEU A 438 8.71 -13.19 37.09
N ARG A 439 9.64 -13.69 36.27
CA ARG A 439 9.51 -13.69 34.81
C ARG A 439 8.29 -14.49 34.34
N ASN A 440 8.08 -15.67 34.90
CA ASN A 440 6.92 -16.50 34.56
C ASN A 440 5.62 -15.80 34.97
N GLU A 441 5.55 -15.23 36.18
CA GLU A 441 4.38 -14.47 36.65
C GLU A 441 4.07 -13.26 35.75
N ALA A 442 5.10 -12.49 35.37
CA ALA A 442 4.92 -11.35 34.47
C ALA A 442 4.44 -11.78 33.07
N LEU A 443 4.97 -12.89 32.54
CA LEU A 443 4.54 -13.43 31.24
C LEU A 443 3.15 -14.06 31.30
N ASP A 444 2.80 -14.73 32.39
CA ASP A 444 1.45 -15.29 32.60
C ASP A 444 0.42 -14.15 32.77
N PHE A 445 0.82 -13.04 33.39
CA PHE A 445 0.01 -11.82 33.43
C PHE A 445 -0.22 -11.24 32.02
N ILE A 446 0.84 -11.14 31.21
CA ILE A 446 0.72 -10.69 29.81
C ILE A 446 -0.16 -11.65 29.00
N ASP A 447 -0.01 -12.96 29.17
CA ASP A 447 -0.87 -13.97 28.53
C ASP A 447 -2.34 -13.77 28.92
N GLY A 448 -2.61 -13.48 30.20
CA GLY A 448 -3.94 -13.12 30.70
C GLY A 448 -4.49 -11.84 30.05
N LEU A 449 -3.65 -10.82 29.85
CA LEU A 449 -4.04 -9.60 29.14
C LEU A 449 -4.36 -9.87 27.66
N VAL A 450 -3.53 -10.66 26.98
CA VAL A 450 -3.75 -11.06 25.58
C VAL A 450 -5.07 -11.81 25.45
N ARG A 451 -5.32 -12.82 26.29
CA ARG A 451 -6.56 -13.61 26.26
C ARG A 451 -7.82 -12.79 26.55
N SER A 452 -7.73 -11.79 27.41
CA SER A 452 -8.87 -10.98 27.81
C SER A 452 -9.20 -9.84 26.84
N TYR A 453 -8.22 -9.31 26.10
CA TYR A 453 -8.40 -8.11 25.27
C TYR A 453 -8.06 -8.26 23.79
N LEU A 454 -7.36 -9.32 23.35
CA LEU A 454 -7.03 -9.58 21.94
C LEU A 454 -7.89 -10.68 21.30
N SER A 455 -9.14 -10.83 21.73
CA SER A 455 -10.10 -11.66 21.01
C SER A 455 -10.43 -11.06 19.64
N PRO A 456 -10.71 -11.87 18.60
CA PRO A 456 -11.08 -11.38 17.28
C PRO A 456 -12.34 -10.51 17.31
N PRO A 457 -12.46 -9.50 16.43
CA PRO A 457 -13.65 -8.65 16.39
C PRO A 457 -14.94 -9.43 16.08
N GLU A 458 -14.85 -10.57 15.40
CA GLU A 458 -15.99 -11.48 15.12
C GLU A 458 -16.62 -12.10 16.37
N SER A 459 -15.92 -12.06 17.49
CA SER A 459 -16.46 -12.47 18.80
C SER A 459 -17.33 -11.39 19.45
N GLN A 460 -17.18 -10.14 19.03
CA GLN A 460 -17.92 -9.00 19.58
C GLN A 460 -19.27 -8.85 18.88
N THR A 461 -20.26 -8.41 19.63
CA THR A 461 -21.60 -8.18 19.11
C THR A 461 -21.68 -6.84 18.38
N LEU A 462 -22.47 -6.77 17.30
CA LEU A 462 -22.60 -5.60 16.43
C LEU A 462 -21.28 -5.14 15.80
N ASN A 463 -20.34 -6.06 15.60
CA ASN A 463 -19.06 -5.74 14.96
C ASN A 463 -19.23 -5.32 13.50
N GLU A 464 -20.25 -5.82 12.80
CA GLU A 464 -20.51 -5.53 11.38
C GLU A 464 -20.79 -4.04 11.13
N VAL A 465 -21.27 -3.33 12.15
CA VAL A 465 -21.50 -1.87 12.09
C VAL A 465 -20.21 -1.09 11.90
N CYS A 466 -19.09 -1.57 12.44
CA CYS A 466 -17.80 -0.88 12.38
C CYS A 466 -16.83 -1.52 11.39
N TYR A 467 -16.94 -2.82 11.15
CA TYR A 467 -15.98 -3.58 10.36
C TYR A 467 -16.46 -3.85 8.94
N TYR A 468 -15.67 -3.39 7.97
CA TYR A 468 -15.89 -3.70 6.56
C TYR A 468 -15.28 -5.06 6.17
N SER A 469 -16.11 -5.96 5.63
CA SER A 469 -15.76 -7.37 5.37
C SER A 469 -15.64 -7.75 3.89
N SER A 470 -16.15 -6.97 2.94
CA SER A 470 -16.18 -7.35 1.52
C SER A 470 -14.82 -7.18 0.82
N SER A 471 -13.97 -8.20 0.97
CA SER A 471 -12.64 -8.25 0.32
C SER A 471 -12.73 -8.47 -1.20
N ALA A 472 -13.75 -9.19 -1.69
CA ALA A 472 -13.92 -9.47 -3.11
C ALA A 472 -14.23 -8.20 -3.90
N THR A 473 -15.11 -7.33 -3.39
CA THR A 473 -15.43 -6.04 -4.02
C THR A 473 -14.18 -5.16 -4.11
N VAL A 474 -13.44 -5.02 -3.01
CA VAL A 474 -12.18 -4.24 -2.98
C VAL A 474 -11.17 -4.78 -3.97
N ARG A 475 -10.99 -6.11 -4.03
CA ARG A 475 -10.07 -6.75 -4.98
C ARG A 475 -10.49 -6.47 -6.43
N ARG A 476 -11.77 -6.60 -6.77
CA ARG A 476 -12.29 -6.38 -8.13
C ARG A 476 -12.10 -4.94 -8.61
N HIS A 477 -12.31 -3.96 -7.73
CA HIS A 477 -12.21 -2.54 -8.09
C HIS A 477 -10.76 -2.03 -8.11
N LEU A 478 -9.89 -2.50 -7.21
CA LEU A 478 -8.50 -2.02 -7.14
C LEU A 478 -7.55 -2.81 -8.04
N ASN A 479 -7.76 -4.12 -8.17
CA ASN A 479 -6.94 -4.99 -9.01
C ASN A 479 -7.84 -5.67 -10.04
N ALA A 480 -8.24 -4.88 -11.04
CA ALA A 480 -9.08 -5.36 -12.12
C ALA A 480 -8.30 -6.36 -12.99
N THR A 481 -8.93 -7.50 -13.29
CA THR A 481 -8.38 -8.54 -14.16
C THR A 481 -9.20 -8.65 -15.46
N PRO A 482 -9.11 -7.63 -16.36
CA PRO A 482 -9.93 -7.59 -17.57
C PRO A 482 -9.64 -8.78 -18.49
N ARG A 483 -8.37 -9.20 -18.60
CA ARG A 483 -7.98 -10.37 -19.38
C ARG A 483 -8.70 -11.64 -18.91
N THR A 484 -8.64 -11.94 -17.61
CA THR A 484 -9.31 -13.13 -17.03
C THR A 484 -10.82 -13.05 -17.22
N SER A 485 -11.42 -11.86 -17.09
CA SER A 485 -12.86 -11.67 -17.27
C SER A 485 -13.29 -11.91 -18.72
N ILE A 486 -12.54 -11.38 -19.70
CA ILE A 486 -12.80 -11.59 -21.12
C ILE A 486 -12.60 -13.07 -21.49
N GLN A 487 -11.52 -13.69 -21.03
CA GLN A 487 -11.27 -15.11 -21.29
C GLN A 487 -12.34 -16.00 -20.65
N ALA A 488 -12.78 -15.72 -19.43
CA ALA A 488 -13.88 -16.45 -18.80
C ALA A 488 -15.20 -16.29 -19.56
N ALA A 489 -15.50 -15.07 -20.05
CA ALA A 489 -16.69 -14.80 -20.85
C ALA A 489 -16.68 -15.53 -22.20
N LEU A 490 -15.52 -15.59 -22.88
CA LEU A 490 -15.36 -16.28 -24.16
C LEU A 490 -15.31 -17.81 -24.02
N SER A 491 -14.71 -18.32 -22.93
CA SER A 491 -14.65 -19.76 -22.65
C SER A 491 -16.00 -20.32 -22.18
N SER A 492 -16.66 -19.62 -21.26
CA SER A 492 -17.89 -20.09 -20.59
C SER A 492 -18.95 -18.97 -20.49
N PRO A 493 -19.67 -18.67 -21.58
CA PRO A 493 -20.68 -17.61 -21.62
C PRO A 493 -21.85 -17.80 -20.63
N TYR A 494 -22.08 -19.05 -20.21
CA TYR A 494 -23.10 -19.43 -19.24
C TYR A 494 -23.06 -18.60 -17.95
N TYR A 495 -21.87 -18.29 -17.43
CA TYR A 495 -21.74 -17.52 -16.17
C TYR A 495 -22.34 -16.11 -16.25
N TYR A 496 -22.46 -15.55 -17.45
CA TYR A 496 -22.98 -14.20 -17.69
C TYR A 496 -24.42 -14.21 -18.22
N LEU A 497 -24.73 -15.12 -19.15
CA LEU A 497 -26.03 -15.18 -19.82
C LEU A 497 -27.06 -16.04 -19.07
N GLN A 498 -26.63 -16.92 -18.15
CA GLN A 498 -27.49 -17.78 -17.32
C GLN A 498 -28.53 -18.61 -18.11
N ASN A 499 -28.18 -19.00 -19.35
CA ASN A 499 -29.04 -19.82 -20.19
C ASN A 499 -28.59 -21.30 -20.11
N ASP A 500 -29.49 -22.20 -19.76
CA ASP A 500 -29.21 -23.63 -19.59
C ASP A 500 -28.62 -24.30 -20.85
N ASN A 501 -28.96 -23.82 -22.05
CA ASN A 501 -28.44 -24.35 -23.32
C ASN A 501 -26.92 -24.11 -23.49
N LEU A 502 -26.35 -23.18 -22.72
CA LEU A 502 -24.92 -22.84 -22.74
C LEU A 502 -24.10 -23.62 -21.71
N LYS A 503 -24.72 -24.49 -20.91
CA LYS A 503 -24.00 -25.36 -19.96
C LYS A 503 -23.20 -26.39 -20.75
N THR A 504 -21.88 -26.29 -20.65
CA THR A 504 -20.93 -27.22 -21.26
C THR A 504 -19.99 -27.79 -20.21
N GLU A 505 -19.59 -29.05 -20.38
CA GLU A 505 -18.42 -29.60 -19.69
C GLU A 505 -17.14 -28.95 -20.24
N ASP A 506 -16.11 -28.83 -19.38
CA ASP A 506 -14.86 -28.13 -19.70
C ASP A 506 -14.26 -28.64 -21.03
N GLY A 507 -14.01 -27.73 -21.97
CA GLY A 507 -13.43 -28.04 -23.29
C GLY A 507 -14.43 -28.34 -24.41
N SER A 508 -15.71 -28.58 -24.12
CA SER A 508 -16.72 -28.78 -25.17
C SER A 508 -17.27 -27.45 -25.72
N VAL A 509 -17.56 -27.39 -27.02
CA VAL A 509 -18.23 -26.24 -27.64
C VAL A 509 -19.74 -26.43 -27.50
N SER A 510 -20.45 -25.47 -26.90
CA SER A 510 -21.91 -25.52 -26.85
C SER A 510 -22.46 -25.24 -28.24
N ASN A 511 -23.41 -26.06 -28.66
CA ASN A 511 -24.21 -25.84 -29.86
C ASN A 511 -25.03 -24.54 -29.82
N ALA A 512 -25.21 -23.90 -28.66
CA ALA A 512 -25.92 -22.63 -28.54
C ALA A 512 -25.00 -21.43 -28.30
N ALA A 513 -23.66 -21.61 -28.35
CA ALA A 513 -22.71 -20.55 -28.03
C ALA A 513 -22.73 -19.40 -29.07
N PRO A 514 -22.47 -18.14 -28.65
CA PRO A 514 -22.24 -17.04 -29.57
C PRO A 514 -21.04 -17.29 -30.50
N ASP A 515 -21.07 -16.71 -31.71
CA ASP A 515 -20.06 -16.95 -32.75
C ASP A 515 -18.63 -16.63 -32.31
N ILE A 516 -18.44 -15.51 -31.61
CA ILE A 516 -17.14 -15.12 -31.07
C ILE A 516 -16.59 -16.16 -30.07
N CYS A 517 -17.46 -16.84 -29.31
CA CYS A 517 -17.06 -17.85 -28.36
C CYS A 517 -16.67 -19.16 -29.06
N ILE A 518 -17.37 -19.53 -30.14
CA ILE A 518 -17.03 -20.67 -31.00
C ILE A 518 -15.68 -20.41 -31.68
N ALA A 519 -15.53 -19.25 -32.33
CA ALA A 519 -14.29 -18.84 -32.98
C ALA A 519 -13.13 -18.81 -31.97
N TYR A 520 -13.36 -18.30 -30.76
CA TYR A 520 -12.38 -18.32 -29.67
C TYR A 520 -12.02 -19.74 -29.24
N LYS A 521 -12.95 -20.68 -29.07
CA LYS A 521 -12.59 -22.06 -28.69
C LYS A 521 -11.71 -22.71 -29.76
N LEU A 522 -12.06 -22.54 -31.03
CA LEU A 522 -11.26 -23.04 -32.16
C LEU A 522 -9.88 -22.38 -32.24
N HIS A 523 -9.77 -21.07 -31.98
CA HIS A 523 -8.47 -20.37 -31.97
C HIS A 523 -7.51 -20.94 -30.90
N LEU A 524 -8.03 -21.49 -29.80
CA LEU A 524 -7.22 -22.05 -28.73
C LEU A 524 -6.54 -23.36 -29.16
N GLU A 525 -7.21 -24.15 -30.00
CA GLU A 525 -6.72 -25.41 -30.56
C GLU A 525 -5.68 -25.18 -31.67
N CYS A 526 -5.75 -24.03 -32.34
CA CYS A 526 -4.79 -23.66 -33.37
C CYS A 526 -3.41 -23.26 -32.80
N GLY A 527 -2.37 -23.51 -33.61
CA GLY A 527 -1.00 -23.09 -33.33
C GLY A 527 -0.78 -21.56 -33.46
N ARG A 528 0.50 -21.16 -33.49
CA ARG A 528 0.90 -19.74 -33.54
C ARG A 528 0.45 -19.00 -34.81
N LEU A 529 0.44 -19.69 -35.95
CA LEU A 529 -0.06 -19.18 -37.23
C LEU A 529 -1.32 -19.96 -37.57
N ILE A 530 -2.43 -19.25 -37.73
CA ILE A 530 -3.74 -19.82 -38.00
C ILE A 530 -4.06 -19.57 -39.47
N ASN A 531 -4.33 -20.63 -40.22
CA ASN A 531 -4.85 -20.53 -41.57
C ASN A 531 -6.33 -20.12 -41.50
N LEU A 532 -6.70 -19.02 -42.16
CA LEU A 532 -8.06 -18.50 -42.10
C LEU A 532 -9.08 -19.44 -42.75
N TYR A 533 -8.67 -20.17 -43.79
CA TYR A 533 -9.56 -21.08 -44.50
C TYR A 533 -9.89 -22.32 -43.64
N ASP A 534 -8.88 -22.97 -43.08
CA ASP A 534 -9.07 -24.14 -42.18
C ASP A 534 -9.90 -23.76 -40.95
N TRP A 535 -9.71 -22.54 -40.43
CA TRP A 535 -10.47 -22.03 -39.29
C TRP A 535 -11.94 -21.76 -39.66
N LEU A 536 -12.20 -21.23 -40.86
CA LEU A 536 -13.55 -21.03 -41.39
C LEU A 536 -14.29 -22.36 -41.59
N GLU A 537 -13.62 -23.38 -42.14
CA GLU A 537 -14.21 -24.71 -42.32
C GLU A 537 -14.54 -25.38 -40.98
N ALA A 538 -13.63 -25.28 -39.99
CA ALA A 538 -13.87 -25.77 -38.65
C ALA A 538 -15.06 -25.04 -37.98
N TYR A 539 -15.14 -23.71 -38.12
CA TYR A 539 -16.26 -22.92 -37.63
C TYR A 539 -17.59 -23.32 -38.29
N ALA A 540 -17.62 -23.45 -39.62
CA ALA A 540 -18.82 -23.84 -40.35
C ALA A 540 -19.32 -25.23 -39.96
N THR A 541 -18.41 -26.16 -39.67
CA THR A 541 -18.74 -27.51 -39.18
C THR A 541 -19.42 -27.45 -37.81
N VAL A 542 -18.83 -26.70 -36.86
CA VAL A 542 -19.38 -26.57 -35.50
C VAL A 542 -20.72 -25.84 -35.50
N VAL A 543 -20.88 -24.79 -36.30
CA VAL A 543 -22.16 -24.06 -36.42
C VAL A 543 -23.24 -24.92 -37.09
N SER A 544 -22.88 -25.77 -38.05
CA SER A 544 -23.85 -26.68 -38.68
C SER A 544 -24.34 -27.76 -37.72
N ALA A 545 -23.46 -28.28 -36.86
CA ALA A 545 -23.83 -29.17 -35.76
C ALA A 545 -24.71 -28.47 -34.72
N ALA A 546 -24.45 -27.19 -34.47
CA ALA A 546 -25.23 -26.33 -33.58
C ALA A 546 -26.68 -26.10 -34.05
N GLU A 547 -26.86 -25.91 -35.36
CA GLU A 547 -28.16 -25.72 -36.01
C GLU A 547 -29.02 -26.99 -36.05
N GLY A 548 -28.49 -28.14 -35.63
CA GLY A 548 -29.19 -29.43 -35.65
C GLY A 548 -29.31 -30.05 -37.04
N ASN A 549 -28.46 -29.64 -37.99
CA ASN A 549 -28.40 -30.23 -39.32
C ASN A 549 -27.89 -31.68 -39.24
N ASP A 550 -28.48 -32.57 -40.01
CA ASP A 550 -28.09 -33.98 -40.09
C ASP A 550 -26.62 -34.10 -40.57
N PRO A 551 -25.73 -34.79 -39.84
CA PRO A 551 -24.34 -35.03 -40.27
C PRO A 551 -24.24 -35.64 -41.67
N ASP A 552 -25.26 -36.41 -42.09
CA ASP A 552 -25.31 -37.07 -43.40
C ASP A 552 -25.94 -36.18 -44.51
N SER A 553 -26.31 -34.94 -44.20
CA SER A 553 -26.85 -34.00 -45.18
C SER A 553 -25.74 -33.41 -46.07
N ASP A 554 -26.02 -33.26 -47.37
CA ASP A 554 -25.12 -32.63 -48.34
C ASP A 554 -24.73 -31.18 -47.98
N ASN A 555 -25.41 -30.55 -47.01
CA ASN A 555 -25.17 -29.17 -46.58
C ASN A 555 -24.43 -29.06 -45.23
N PHE A 556 -24.09 -30.19 -44.59
CA PHE A 556 -23.35 -30.18 -43.34
C PHE A 556 -21.91 -29.67 -43.54
N GLY A 557 -21.53 -28.62 -42.80
CA GLY A 557 -20.19 -28.03 -42.89
C GLY A 557 -19.93 -27.17 -44.13
N LYS A 558 -20.90 -27.00 -45.04
CA LYS A 558 -20.75 -26.06 -46.16
C LYS A 558 -20.74 -24.61 -45.67
N VAL A 559 -19.79 -23.85 -46.20
CA VAL A 559 -19.68 -22.40 -45.95
C VAL A 559 -20.77 -21.69 -46.76
N ASP A 560 -21.83 -21.28 -46.07
CA ASP A 560 -22.85 -20.36 -46.61
C ASP A 560 -22.38 -18.90 -46.48
N GLU A 561 -22.93 -17.99 -47.30
CA GLU A 561 -22.61 -16.56 -47.28
C GLU A 561 -22.86 -15.95 -45.89
N VAL A 562 -23.92 -16.39 -45.20
CA VAL A 562 -24.26 -15.95 -43.84
C VAL A 562 -23.23 -16.46 -42.82
N LYS A 563 -22.82 -17.73 -42.91
CA LYS A 563 -21.79 -18.31 -42.03
C LYS A 563 -20.44 -17.64 -42.25
N HIS A 564 -20.12 -17.31 -43.50
CA HIS A 564 -18.92 -16.57 -43.86
C HIS A 564 -18.92 -15.16 -43.26
N ALA A 565 -20.02 -14.42 -43.37
CA ALA A 565 -20.14 -13.08 -42.79
C ALA A 565 -20.03 -13.10 -41.25
N ARG A 566 -20.69 -14.05 -40.58
CA ARG A 566 -20.62 -14.23 -39.11
C ARG A 566 -19.19 -14.58 -38.66
N PHE A 567 -18.49 -15.43 -39.41
CA PHE A 567 -17.09 -15.74 -39.17
C PHE A 567 -16.20 -14.50 -39.29
N ILE A 568 -16.32 -13.73 -40.38
CA ILE A 568 -15.54 -12.50 -40.57
C ILE A 568 -15.78 -11.54 -39.41
N GLN A 569 -17.02 -11.39 -38.95
CA GLN A 569 -17.34 -10.57 -37.78
C GLN A 569 -16.63 -11.08 -36.52
N ALA A 570 -16.74 -12.37 -36.20
CA ALA A 570 -16.10 -12.97 -35.03
C ALA A 570 -14.57 -12.83 -35.06
N VAL A 571 -13.94 -13.03 -36.23
CA VAL A 571 -12.51 -12.82 -36.45
C VAL A 571 -12.12 -11.36 -36.24
N SER A 572 -12.90 -10.42 -36.78
CA SER A 572 -12.67 -8.98 -36.61
C SER A 572 -12.76 -8.55 -35.15
N GLU A 573 -13.74 -9.08 -34.41
CA GLU A 573 -13.88 -8.84 -32.97
C GLU A 573 -12.70 -9.42 -32.17
N LEU A 574 -12.21 -10.61 -32.54
CA LEU A 574 -11.01 -11.20 -31.93
C LEU A 574 -9.72 -10.42 -32.23
N GLU A 575 -9.61 -9.83 -33.43
CA GLU A 575 -8.51 -8.92 -33.77
C GLU A 575 -8.62 -7.63 -32.95
N PHE A 576 -9.82 -7.05 -32.84
CA PHE A 576 -10.07 -5.86 -32.03
C PHE A 576 -9.71 -6.06 -30.54
N LEU A 577 -10.05 -7.22 -29.98
CA LEU A 577 -9.69 -7.60 -28.61
C LEU A 577 -8.20 -7.93 -28.44
N GLY A 578 -7.43 -8.03 -29.52
CA GLY A 578 -6.00 -8.30 -29.52
C GLY A 578 -5.62 -9.77 -29.32
N PHE A 579 -6.52 -10.71 -29.59
CA PHE A 579 -6.21 -12.14 -29.58
C PHE A 579 -5.41 -12.58 -30.81
N ILE A 580 -5.68 -11.95 -31.95
CA ILE A 580 -5.03 -12.21 -33.23
C ILE A 580 -4.54 -10.91 -33.88
N LYS A 581 -3.63 -11.03 -34.85
CA LYS A 581 -3.15 -9.93 -35.68
C LYS A 581 -2.89 -10.40 -37.11
N SER A 582 -3.20 -9.56 -38.09
CA SER A 582 -2.78 -9.75 -39.47
C SER A 582 -1.24 -9.91 -39.61
N THR A 583 -0.80 -10.92 -40.37
CA THR A 583 0.62 -11.19 -40.62
C THR A 583 0.92 -11.22 -42.11
N LYS A 584 2.09 -10.71 -42.49
CA LYS A 584 2.61 -10.80 -43.87
C LYS A 584 3.55 -12.01 -44.06
N GLN A 585 3.74 -12.84 -43.03
CA GLN A 585 4.67 -13.97 -43.09
C GLN A 585 4.16 -15.11 -43.98
N LYS A 586 2.84 -15.31 -44.04
CA LYS A 586 2.18 -16.27 -44.93
C LYS A 586 0.87 -15.66 -45.44
N THR A 587 0.54 -15.93 -46.69
CA THR A 587 -0.74 -15.53 -47.30
C THR A 587 -1.89 -16.21 -46.56
N ASP A 588 -2.99 -15.49 -46.33
CA ASP A 588 -4.22 -15.99 -45.70
C ASP A 588 -4.05 -16.57 -44.28
N HIS A 589 -3.02 -16.11 -43.56
CA HIS A 589 -2.80 -16.48 -42.16
C HIS A 589 -2.96 -15.29 -41.23
N VAL A 590 -3.41 -15.57 -40.01
CA VAL A 590 -3.35 -14.64 -38.87
C VAL A 590 -2.41 -15.18 -37.80
N ALA A 591 -1.74 -14.27 -37.11
CA ALA A 591 -0.85 -14.61 -36.00
C ALA A 591 -1.60 -14.50 -34.68
N ARG A 592 -1.53 -15.54 -33.85
CA ARG A 592 -2.05 -15.54 -32.49
C ARG A 592 -1.12 -14.74 -31.57
N LEU A 593 -1.68 -13.83 -30.78
CA LEU A 593 -0.92 -12.96 -29.87
C LEU A 593 -0.96 -13.41 -28.40
N THR A 594 -1.92 -14.26 -28.03
CA THR A 594 -2.12 -14.70 -26.65
C THR A 594 -1.76 -16.18 -26.46
N TRP A 595 -1.18 -16.50 -25.30
CA TRP A 595 -0.86 -17.86 -24.90
C TRP A 595 -1.82 -18.36 -23.80
N GLY A 596 -2.16 -19.64 -23.86
CA GLY A 596 -2.97 -20.35 -22.87
C GLY A 596 -4.43 -20.55 -23.28
N GLY A 597 -4.81 -21.80 -23.55
CA GLY A 597 -6.10 -22.30 -23.04
C GLY A 597 -5.94 -22.43 -21.52
N CYS A 598 -6.95 -22.02 -20.76
CA CYS A 598 -6.95 -22.29 -19.32
C CYS A 598 -7.10 -23.79 -19.07
#